data_AF-A0A6C2U521-F1
#
_entry.id   AF-A0A6C2U521-F1
#
_cell.length_a   1.000
_cell.length_b   1.000
_cell.length_c   1.000
_cell.angle_alpha   90.00
_cell.angle_beta   90.00
_cell.angle_gamma   90.00
#
_symmetry.space_group_name_H-M   'P 1'
#
loop_
_entity.id
_entity.type
_entity.pdbx_description
1 polymer ?
#
loop_
_entity_poly.entity_id
_entity_poly.type
_entity_poly.pdbx_seq_one_letter_code
_entity_poly.pdbx_strand_id
1 'polypeptide(L)'
;MDSKLETQFRERAVELGNSGDPSALPELIELTRSPAANVRRLAASAIGKLAGLADAEKAVSALVPMLRDAKPQVRQYAVRALSAYGSAAKPALHDLRDMAISPVEKEYNNNGAKRAIGIIEEASRIEERQAVHCCQRCGVELEPDEFARSQKAFQRPFCNYCFDEVFMERRNFEMKVELQKKIRAKDGTWVQSDGERLIAEILSAENIRYRYDERFRILDGYAIRPDFYLPEFDVYIEYWGMNTADYKIGMLKKQKLYQQQGKRLISLYPDDKPRMKQVLMEKLEQYQ
;
A
#
# COMPACT_ATOMS: atom_id res chain seq x y z
N MET A 1 31.31 -18.66 -31.31
CA MET A 1 30.20 -19.23 -32.10
C MET A 1 30.63 -19.19 -33.55
N ASP A 2 30.36 -20.24 -34.33
CA ASP A 2 30.63 -20.24 -35.77
C ASP A 2 29.82 -19.11 -36.44
N SER A 3 30.46 -18.33 -37.31
CA SER A 3 29.85 -17.20 -38.03
C SER A 3 28.64 -17.65 -38.87
N LYS A 4 28.69 -18.88 -39.39
CA LYS A 4 27.58 -19.48 -40.14
C LYS A 4 26.38 -19.75 -39.23
N LEU A 5 26.62 -20.28 -38.03
CA LEU A 5 25.57 -20.55 -37.03
C LEU A 5 24.95 -19.25 -36.49
N GLU A 6 25.74 -18.17 -36.33
CA GLU A 6 25.20 -16.85 -35.99
C GLU A 6 24.24 -16.33 -37.05
N THR A 7 24.62 -16.46 -38.31
CA THR A 7 23.79 -16.04 -39.44
C THR A 7 22.47 -16.82 -39.46
N GLN A 8 22.52 -18.14 -39.28
CA GLN A 8 21.32 -18.98 -39.20
C GLN A 8 20.39 -18.58 -38.05
N PHE A 9 20.91 -18.35 -36.85
CA PHE A 9 20.09 -17.94 -35.71
C PHE A 9 19.49 -16.54 -35.89
N ARG A 10 20.19 -15.63 -36.57
CA ARG A 10 19.64 -14.31 -36.90
C ARG A 10 18.48 -14.43 -37.88
N GLU A 11 18.64 -15.21 -38.94
CA GLU A 11 17.60 -15.46 -39.94
C GLU A 11 16.39 -16.14 -39.30
N ARG A 12 16.64 -17.15 -38.46
CA ARG A 12 15.59 -17.86 -37.72
C ARG A 12 14.79 -16.93 -36.81
N ALA A 13 15.44 -16.05 -36.05
CA ALA A 13 14.74 -15.07 -35.21
C ALA A 13 13.82 -14.14 -36.03
N VAL A 14 14.27 -13.74 -37.22
CA VAL A 14 13.48 -12.88 -38.12
C VAL A 14 12.30 -13.63 -38.71
N GLU A 15 12.52 -14.87 -39.18
CA GLU A 15 11.48 -15.75 -39.71
C GLU A 15 10.37 -15.97 -38.68
N LEU A 16 10.73 -16.40 -37.46
CA LEU A 16 9.81 -16.63 -36.35
C LEU A 16 9.03 -15.38 -35.96
N GLY A 17 9.66 -14.21 -35.99
CA GLY A 17 8.96 -12.94 -35.70
C GLY A 17 8.02 -12.49 -36.82
N ASN A 18 8.30 -12.87 -38.07
CA ASN A 18 7.50 -12.51 -39.24
C ASN A 18 6.34 -13.48 -39.49
N SER A 19 6.42 -14.72 -38.98
CA SER A 19 5.32 -15.68 -39.08
C SER A 19 4.08 -15.21 -38.31
N GLY A 20 4.27 -14.43 -37.23
CA GLY A 20 3.18 -14.03 -36.34
C GLY A 20 2.59 -15.21 -35.56
N ASP A 21 3.21 -16.38 -35.62
CA ASP A 21 2.73 -17.59 -34.96
C ASP A 21 3.11 -17.55 -33.47
N PRO A 22 2.15 -17.53 -32.53
CA PRO A 22 2.45 -17.55 -31.11
C PRO A 22 3.19 -18.82 -30.64
N SER A 23 3.12 -19.91 -31.41
CA SER A 23 3.88 -21.14 -31.14
C SER A 23 5.41 -20.95 -31.24
N ALA A 24 5.85 -19.88 -31.89
CA ALA A 24 7.27 -19.50 -32.01
C ALA A 24 7.88 -18.98 -30.70
N LEU A 25 7.06 -18.59 -29.71
CA LEU A 25 7.52 -17.92 -28.49
C LEU A 25 8.60 -18.72 -27.72
N PRO A 26 8.47 -20.04 -27.47
CA PRO A 26 9.50 -20.79 -26.74
C PRO A 26 10.87 -20.78 -27.43
N GLU A 27 10.90 -20.92 -28.75
CA GLU A 27 12.16 -20.88 -29.52
C GLU A 27 12.78 -19.48 -29.47
N LEU A 28 11.97 -18.43 -29.61
CA LEU A 28 12.43 -17.05 -29.48
C LEU A 28 13.00 -16.75 -28.08
N ILE A 29 12.40 -17.32 -27.01
CA ILE A 29 12.91 -17.20 -25.65
C ILE A 29 14.31 -17.80 -25.54
N GLU A 30 14.57 -18.96 -26.14
CA GLU A 30 15.93 -19.53 -26.14
C GLU A 30 16.93 -18.63 -26.89
N LEU A 31 16.51 -18.02 -28.00
CA LEU A 31 17.36 -17.09 -28.77
C LEU A 31 17.70 -15.81 -27.99
N THR A 32 16.91 -15.41 -26.99
CA THR A 32 17.27 -14.29 -26.08
C THR A 32 18.52 -14.55 -25.27
N ARG A 33 18.91 -15.83 -25.10
CA ARG A 33 20.10 -16.25 -24.34
C ARG A 33 21.33 -16.51 -25.22
N SER A 34 21.23 -16.24 -26.52
CA SER A 34 22.33 -16.45 -27.47
C SER A 34 23.59 -15.67 -27.06
N PRO A 35 24.80 -16.24 -27.25
CA PRO A 35 26.04 -15.50 -27.00
C PRO A 35 26.19 -14.30 -27.95
N ALA A 36 25.57 -14.35 -29.13
CA ALA A 36 25.61 -13.28 -30.12
C ALA A 36 24.57 -12.18 -29.84
N ALA A 37 25.04 -10.96 -29.60
CA ALA A 37 24.16 -9.82 -29.30
C ALA A 37 23.18 -9.50 -30.45
N ASN A 38 23.59 -9.77 -31.70
CA ASN A 38 22.71 -9.61 -32.86
C ASN A 38 21.53 -10.57 -32.85
N VAL A 39 21.74 -11.82 -32.41
CA VAL A 39 20.66 -12.80 -32.26
C VAL A 39 19.73 -12.35 -31.13
N ARG A 40 20.29 -11.96 -29.98
CA ARG A 40 19.48 -11.49 -28.83
C ARG A 40 18.58 -10.31 -29.18
N ARG A 41 19.11 -9.25 -29.81
CA ARG A 41 18.27 -8.09 -30.19
C ARG A 41 17.17 -8.45 -31.20
N LEU A 42 17.43 -9.39 -32.12
CA LEU A 42 16.43 -9.86 -33.08
C LEU A 42 15.36 -10.71 -32.39
N ALA A 43 15.75 -11.56 -31.45
CA ALA A 43 14.83 -12.32 -30.61
C ALA A 43 13.89 -11.38 -29.82
N ALA A 44 14.42 -10.35 -29.16
CA ALA A 44 13.59 -9.33 -28.49
C ALA A 44 12.62 -8.64 -29.46
N SER A 45 13.11 -8.26 -30.66
CA SER A 45 12.25 -7.66 -31.69
C SER A 45 11.12 -8.59 -32.13
N ALA A 46 11.41 -9.87 -32.31
CA ALA A 46 10.45 -10.88 -32.73
C ALA A 46 9.41 -11.13 -31.63
N ILE A 47 9.83 -11.28 -30.37
CA ILE A 47 8.91 -11.40 -29.23
C ILE A 47 7.99 -10.18 -29.14
N GLY A 48 8.50 -8.97 -29.39
CA GLY A 48 7.67 -7.76 -29.44
C GLY A 48 6.61 -7.77 -30.54
N LYS A 49 6.86 -8.41 -31.69
CA LYS A 49 5.87 -8.56 -32.76
C LYS A 49 4.75 -9.54 -32.41
N LEU A 50 4.99 -10.45 -31.47
CA LEU A 50 3.99 -11.41 -30.97
C LEU A 50 3.11 -10.83 -29.85
N ALA A 51 3.28 -9.57 -29.49
CA ALA A 51 2.43 -8.92 -28.50
C ALA A 51 0.95 -8.99 -28.93
N GLY A 52 0.08 -9.43 -28.00
CA GLY A 52 -1.34 -9.66 -28.26
C GLY A 52 -1.68 -10.98 -28.95
N LEU A 53 -0.68 -11.75 -29.42
CA LEU A 53 -0.87 -13.06 -30.05
C LEU A 53 -0.39 -14.20 -29.16
N ALA A 54 0.73 -14.00 -28.47
CA ALA A 54 1.39 -15.00 -27.63
C ALA A 54 1.19 -14.75 -26.13
N ASP A 55 1.61 -15.74 -25.32
CA ASP A 55 1.59 -15.69 -23.87
C ASP A 55 2.43 -14.51 -23.34
N ALA A 56 1.72 -13.47 -22.88
CA ALA A 56 2.33 -12.22 -22.46
C ALA A 56 3.21 -12.38 -21.21
N GLU A 57 2.84 -13.24 -20.28
CA GLU A 57 3.59 -13.47 -19.04
C GLU A 57 4.96 -14.07 -19.35
N LYS A 58 5.00 -15.11 -20.18
CA LYS A 58 6.26 -15.74 -20.61
C LYS A 58 7.13 -14.79 -21.43
N ALA A 59 6.53 -14.03 -22.34
CA ALA A 59 7.25 -13.07 -23.17
C ALA A 59 7.89 -11.96 -22.32
N VAL A 60 7.12 -11.32 -21.43
CA VAL A 60 7.62 -10.28 -20.53
C VAL A 60 8.73 -10.83 -19.62
N SER A 61 8.54 -12.03 -19.05
CA SER A 61 9.54 -12.66 -18.19
C SER A 61 10.89 -12.90 -18.88
N ALA A 62 10.88 -13.23 -20.18
CA ALA A 62 12.10 -13.40 -20.97
C ALA A 62 12.74 -12.06 -21.38
N LEU A 63 11.95 -11.00 -21.57
CA LEU A 63 12.42 -9.67 -21.98
C LEU A 63 13.03 -8.86 -20.84
N VAL A 64 12.52 -8.98 -19.60
CA VAL A 64 12.98 -8.20 -18.44
C VAL A 64 14.49 -8.32 -18.20
N PRO A 65 15.11 -9.52 -18.18
CA PRO A 65 16.56 -9.66 -18.03
C PRO A 65 17.38 -8.93 -19.11
N MET A 66 16.83 -8.79 -20.31
CA MET A 66 17.51 -8.15 -21.45
C MET A 66 17.66 -6.63 -21.28
N LEU A 67 16.94 -6.01 -20.34
CA LEU A 67 17.16 -4.62 -19.94
C LEU A 67 18.54 -4.40 -19.28
N ARG A 68 19.19 -5.48 -18.83
CA ARG A 68 20.54 -5.45 -18.25
C ARG A 68 21.61 -6.01 -19.19
N ASP A 69 21.29 -6.19 -20.48
CA ASP A 69 22.24 -6.75 -21.44
C ASP A 69 23.49 -5.88 -21.59
N ALA A 70 24.64 -6.51 -21.79
CA ALA A 70 25.92 -5.83 -22.00
C ALA A 70 25.91 -4.87 -23.21
N LYS A 71 25.12 -5.15 -24.25
CA LYS A 71 25.05 -4.35 -25.46
C LYS A 71 23.86 -3.37 -25.41
N PRO A 72 24.09 -2.04 -25.54
CA PRO A 72 23.02 -1.04 -25.52
C PRO A 72 21.92 -1.25 -26.56
N GLN A 73 22.25 -1.79 -27.74
CA GLN A 73 21.26 -2.11 -28.76
C GLN A 73 20.32 -3.25 -28.33
N VAL A 74 20.77 -4.24 -27.56
CA VAL A 74 19.88 -5.29 -27.06
C VAL A 74 18.87 -4.69 -26.07
N ARG A 75 19.34 -3.85 -25.16
CA ARG A 75 18.50 -3.12 -24.20
C ARG A 75 17.43 -2.26 -24.90
N GLN A 76 17.80 -1.57 -25.98
CA GLN A 76 16.87 -0.78 -26.80
C GLN A 76 15.69 -1.61 -27.30
N TYR A 77 15.98 -2.80 -27.84
CA TYR A 77 14.96 -3.68 -28.41
C TYR A 77 14.13 -4.33 -27.31
N ALA A 78 14.71 -4.65 -26.16
CA ALA A 78 13.97 -5.11 -24.99
C ALA A 78 12.95 -4.07 -24.52
N VAL A 79 13.35 -2.79 -24.40
CA VAL A 79 12.45 -1.68 -24.06
C VAL A 79 11.30 -1.56 -25.05
N ARG A 80 11.60 -1.59 -26.36
CA ARG A 80 10.57 -1.51 -27.41
C ARG A 80 9.60 -2.69 -27.37
N ALA A 81 10.11 -3.90 -27.14
CA ALA A 81 9.29 -5.10 -27.05
C ALA A 81 8.38 -5.05 -25.82
N LEU A 82 8.91 -4.72 -24.63
CA LEU A 82 8.12 -4.55 -23.41
C LEU A 82 7.02 -3.49 -23.57
N SER A 83 7.30 -2.39 -24.26
CA SER A 83 6.30 -1.37 -24.57
C SER A 83 5.14 -1.89 -25.42
N ALA A 84 5.35 -2.90 -26.27
CA ALA A 84 4.30 -3.49 -27.11
C ALA A 84 3.34 -4.39 -26.29
N TYR A 85 3.80 -4.92 -25.15
CA TYR A 85 2.98 -5.74 -24.25
C TYR A 85 2.08 -4.91 -23.31
N GLY A 86 2.13 -3.58 -23.36
CA GLY A 86 1.22 -2.70 -22.63
C GLY A 86 1.18 -3.00 -21.13
N SER A 87 -0.02 -3.16 -20.56
CA SER A 87 -0.20 -3.39 -19.12
C SER A 87 0.40 -4.71 -18.62
N ALA A 88 0.54 -5.73 -19.49
CA ALA A 88 1.21 -6.98 -19.11
C ALA A 88 2.69 -6.78 -18.76
N ALA A 89 3.32 -5.70 -19.27
CA ALA A 89 4.70 -5.33 -18.93
C ALA A 89 4.84 -4.52 -17.63
N LYS A 90 3.77 -4.38 -16.82
CA LYS A 90 3.82 -3.79 -15.45
C LYS A 90 5.03 -4.24 -14.62
N PRO A 91 5.41 -5.54 -14.57
CA PRO A 91 6.56 -5.99 -13.78
C PRO A 91 7.91 -5.36 -14.18
N ALA A 92 8.04 -4.88 -15.42
CA ALA A 92 9.26 -4.26 -15.92
C ALA A 92 9.43 -2.78 -15.52
N LEU A 93 8.40 -2.15 -14.93
CA LEU A 93 8.40 -0.70 -14.65
C LEU A 93 9.56 -0.25 -13.75
N HIS A 94 9.95 -1.07 -12.78
CA HIS A 94 11.09 -0.76 -11.91
C HIS A 94 12.39 -0.64 -12.73
N ASP A 95 12.70 -1.67 -13.51
CA ASP A 95 13.91 -1.74 -14.34
C ASP A 95 13.94 -0.65 -15.42
N LEU A 96 12.78 -0.33 -16.00
CA LEU A 96 12.66 0.77 -16.95
C LEU A 96 12.90 2.13 -16.30
N ARG A 97 12.44 2.35 -15.06
CA ARG A 97 12.70 3.59 -14.32
C ARG A 97 14.19 3.74 -13.99
N ASP A 98 14.84 2.67 -13.55
CA ASP A 98 16.29 2.65 -13.31
C ASP A 98 17.06 2.99 -14.60
N MET A 99 16.68 2.38 -15.73
CA MET A 99 17.27 2.69 -17.03
C MET A 99 17.04 4.15 -17.43
N ALA A 100 15.83 4.69 -17.24
CA ALA A 100 15.44 6.03 -17.67
C ALA A 100 16.26 7.17 -17.03
N ILE A 101 16.80 6.94 -15.82
CA ILE A 101 17.62 7.91 -15.07
C ILE A 101 19.12 7.58 -15.08
N SER A 102 19.52 6.45 -15.68
CA SER A 102 20.90 5.99 -15.64
C SER A 102 21.82 6.92 -16.45
N PRO A 103 22.86 7.51 -15.83
CA PRO A 103 23.79 8.42 -16.52
C PRO A 103 24.78 7.68 -17.43
N VAL A 104 24.97 6.37 -17.23
CA VAL A 104 25.88 5.54 -18.04
C VAL A 104 25.19 4.89 -19.23
N GLU A 105 23.86 4.95 -19.28
CA GLU A 105 23.05 4.43 -20.36
C GLU A 105 23.06 5.39 -21.57
N LYS A 106 22.86 4.84 -22.77
CA LYS A 106 22.72 5.63 -23.99
C LYS A 106 21.43 6.45 -23.95
N GLU A 107 21.51 7.69 -24.37
CA GLU A 107 20.38 8.63 -24.36
C GLU A 107 19.12 8.09 -25.07
N TYR A 108 19.30 7.39 -26.19
CA TYR A 108 18.17 6.78 -26.92
C TYR A 108 17.46 5.69 -26.11
N ASN A 109 18.16 4.99 -25.23
CA ASN A 109 17.59 4.00 -24.32
C ASN A 109 16.88 4.68 -23.16
N ASN A 110 17.46 5.74 -22.58
CA ASN A 110 16.81 6.54 -21.53
C ASN A 110 15.47 7.10 -22.02
N ASN A 111 15.49 7.73 -23.20
CA ASN A 111 14.29 8.29 -23.83
C ASN A 111 13.31 7.20 -24.24
N GLY A 112 13.80 6.03 -24.70
CA GLY A 112 12.99 4.85 -24.96
C GLY A 112 12.25 4.35 -23.72
N ALA A 113 12.97 4.23 -22.60
CA ALA A 113 12.43 3.75 -21.33
C ALA A 113 11.37 4.71 -20.78
N LYS A 114 11.62 6.03 -20.82
CA LYS A 114 10.62 7.05 -20.44
C LYS A 114 9.31 6.91 -21.23
N ARG A 115 9.40 6.71 -22.55
CA ARG A 115 8.21 6.49 -23.39
C ARG A 115 7.50 5.19 -23.05
N ALA A 116 8.26 4.09 -22.87
CA ALA A 116 7.71 2.79 -22.53
C ALA A 116 6.97 2.83 -21.18
N ILE A 117 7.53 3.50 -20.16
CA ILE A 117 6.87 3.71 -18.86
C ILE A 117 5.50 4.37 -19.05
N GLY A 118 5.44 5.48 -19.79
CA GLY A 118 4.19 6.20 -20.05
C GLY A 118 3.14 5.32 -20.75
N ILE A 119 3.55 4.51 -21.73
CA ILE A 119 2.66 3.58 -22.44
C ILE A 119 2.13 2.49 -21.51
N ILE A 120 3.02 1.86 -20.72
CA ILE A 120 2.66 0.78 -19.81
C ILE A 120 1.73 1.30 -18.71
N GLU A 121 2.03 2.45 -18.10
CA GLU A 121 1.20 3.06 -17.07
C GLU A 121 -0.16 3.50 -17.60
N GLU A 122 -0.24 4.03 -18.83
CA GLU A 122 -1.53 4.38 -19.43
C GLU A 122 -2.36 3.14 -19.77
N ALA A 123 -1.75 2.11 -20.38
CA ALA A 123 -2.42 0.85 -20.65
C ALA A 123 -2.95 0.21 -19.34
N SER A 124 -2.15 0.28 -18.28
CA SER A 124 -2.53 -0.16 -16.93
C SER A 124 -3.75 0.56 -16.39
N ARG A 125 -3.80 1.89 -16.55
CA ARG A 125 -4.94 2.72 -16.13
C ARG A 125 -6.20 2.38 -16.94
N ILE A 126 -6.07 2.14 -18.23
CA ILE A 126 -7.20 1.77 -19.10
C ILE A 126 -7.74 0.41 -18.71
N GLU A 127 -6.87 -0.58 -18.49
CA GLU A 127 -7.25 -1.93 -18.04
C GLU A 127 -7.96 -1.88 -16.68
N GLU A 128 -7.45 -1.12 -15.72
CA GLU A 128 -8.09 -0.93 -14.41
C GLU A 128 -9.45 -0.24 -14.51
N ARG A 129 -9.64 0.70 -15.47
CA ARG A 129 -10.95 1.34 -15.71
C ARG A 129 -11.95 0.43 -16.40
N GLN A 130 -11.48 -0.54 -17.18
CA GLN A 130 -12.32 -1.51 -17.88
C GLN A 130 -12.53 -2.80 -17.07
N ALA A 131 -11.77 -2.99 -15.99
CA ALA A 131 -11.91 -4.13 -15.11
C ALA A 131 -13.26 -4.05 -14.39
N VAL A 132 -14.12 -5.01 -14.70
CA VAL A 132 -15.32 -5.27 -13.91
C VAL A 132 -14.85 -5.84 -12.57
N HIS A 133 -14.97 -5.03 -11.52
CA HIS A 133 -14.65 -5.45 -10.17
C HIS A 133 -15.91 -5.96 -9.48
N CYS A 134 -15.85 -7.09 -8.79
CA CYS A 134 -17.00 -7.63 -8.05
C CYS A 134 -16.78 -7.52 -6.54
N CYS A 135 -17.85 -7.27 -5.81
CA CYS A 135 -17.87 -7.33 -4.35
C CYS A 135 -17.43 -8.71 -3.88
N GLN A 136 -16.45 -8.78 -2.99
CA GLN A 136 -15.95 -10.05 -2.46
C GLN A 136 -16.99 -10.82 -1.64
N ARG A 137 -17.98 -10.13 -1.06
CA ARG A 137 -19.00 -10.75 -0.18
C ARG A 137 -20.24 -11.21 -0.94
N CYS A 138 -20.78 -10.38 -1.83
CA CYS A 138 -22.04 -10.67 -2.51
C CYS A 138 -21.90 -10.88 -4.03
N GLY A 139 -20.71 -10.67 -4.60
CA GLY A 139 -20.43 -10.90 -6.01
C GLY A 139 -20.98 -9.84 -6.97
N VAL A 140 -21.70 -8.81 -6.49
CA VAL A 140 -22.23 -7.75 -7.36
C VAL A 140 -21.09 -6.96 -8.01
N GLU A 141 -21.26 -6.57 -9.26
CA GLU A 141 -20.35 -5.65 -9.94
C GLU A 141 -20.31 -4.31 -9.18
N LEU A 142 -19.11 -3.78 -9.05
CA LEU A 142 -18.82 -2.55 -8.32
C LEU A 142 -18.73 -1.39 -9.29
N GLU A 143 -19.32 -0.28 -8.88
CA GLU A 143 -18.99 0.99 -9.49
C GLU A 143 -17.52 1.37 -9.16
N PRO A 144 -16.83 2.14 -10.04
CA PRO A 144 -15.42 2.47 -9.85
C PRO A 144 -15.11 3.16 -8.51
N ASP A 145 -16.04 3.97 -7.99
CA ASP A 145 -15.93 4.65 -6.70
C ASP A 145 -16.11 3.70 -5.51
N GLU A 146 -17.02 2.72 -5.60
CA GLU A 146 -17.18 1.65 -4.61
C GLU A 146 -15.90 0.81 -4.51
N PHE A 147 -15.34 0.42 -5.66
CA PHE A 147 -14.07 -0.31 -5.72
C PHE A 147 -12.92 0.51 -5.11
N ALA A 148 -12.73 1.76 -5.54
CA ALA A 148 -11.66 2.61 -5.04
C ALA A 148 -11.75 2.84 -3.51
N ARG A 149 -12.96 3.07 -3.00
CA ARG A 149 -13.20 3.31 -1.57
C ARG A 149 -12.96 2.06 -0.74
N SER A 150 -13.48 0.90 -1.17
CA SER A 150 -13.31 -0.37 -0.48
C SER A 150 -11.86 -0.86 -0.50
N GLN A 151 -11.18 -0.71 -1.64
CA GLN A 151 -9.76 -1.02 -1.76
C GLN A 151 -8.91 -0.16 -0.83
N LYS A 152 -9.20 1.14 -0.71
CA LYS A 152 -8.46 2.03 0.20
C LYS A 152 -8.70 1.68 1.68
N ALA A 153 -9.92 1.32 2.07
CA ALA A 153 -10.28 1.07 3.46
C ALA A 153 -9.91 -0.35 3.95
N PHE A 154 -10.02 -1.34 3.08
CA PHE A 154 -9.94 -2.76 3.45
C PHE A 154 -8.95 -3.58 2.60
N GLN A 155 -8.33 -2.99 1.59
CA GLN A 155 -7.53 -3.70 0.56
C GLN A 155 -8.30 -4.86 -0.09
N ARG A 156 -9.63 -4.74 -0.10
CA ARG A 156 -10.58 -5.75 -0.59
C ARG A 156 -11.79 -5.04 -1.23
N PRO A 157 -12.30 -5.56 -2.36
CA PRO A 157 -13.43 -4.95 -3.06
C PRO A 157 -14.76 -5.26 -2.36
N PHE A 158 -15.51 -4.22 -2.00
CA PHE A 158 -16.86 -4.33 -1.41
C PHE A 158 -17.80 -3.28 -2.00
N CYS A 159 -19.04 -3.66 -2.31
CA CYS A 159 -20.09 -2.72 -2.69
C CYS A 159 -20.49 -1.85 -1.50
N ASN A 160 -21.22 -0.77 -1.73
CA ASN A 160 -21.71 0.13 -0.66
C ASN A 160 -22.37 -0.65 0.50
N TYR A 161 -23.27 -1.58 0.19
CA TYR A 161 -23.99 -2.37 1.19
C TYR A 161 -23.04 -3.23 2.04
N CYS A 162 -22.19 -4.02 1.40
CA CYS A 162 -21.24 -4.89 2.12
C CYS A 162 -20.13 -4.10 2.79
N PHE A 163 -19.72 -2.95 2.22
CA PHE A 163 -18.78 -2.04 2.83
C PHE A 163 -19.35 -1.54 4.15
N ASP A 164 -20.60 -1.11 4.17
CA ASP A 164 -21.28 -0.64 5.39
C ASP A 164 -21.47 -1.79 6.39
N GLU A 165 -21.86 -3.00 5.96
CA GLU A 165 -21.96 -4.14 6.86
C GLU A 165 -20.61 -4.57 7.43
N VAL A 166 -19.55 -4.66 6.63
CA VAL A 166 -18.18 -5.01 7.09
C VAL A 166 -17.61 -3.90 7.96
N PHE A 167 -17.84 -2.63 7.60
CA PHE A 167 -17.46 -1.48 8.40
C PHE A 167 -18.21 -1.48 9.73
N MET A 168 -19.51 -1.80 9.73
CA MET A 168 -20.35 -1.93 10.92
C MET A 168 -19.98 -3.18 11.73
N GLU A 169 -19.60 -4.30 11.14
CA GLU A 169 -19.11 -5.50 11.83
C GLU A 169 -17.74 -5.27 12.46
N ARG A 170 -16.84 -4.53 11.81
CA ARG A 170 -15.54 -4.14 12.38
C ARG A 170 -15.70 -3.09 13.49
N ARG A 171 -16.59 -2.11 13.28
CA ARG A 171 -17.07 -1.22 14.34
C ARG A 171 -17.72 -2.01 15.47
N ASN A 172 -18.50 -3.05 15.18
CA ASN A 172 -19.17 -3.88 16.16
C ASN A 172 -18.21 -4.86 16.84
N PHE A 173 -17.06 -5.17 16.24
CA PHE A 173 -15.99 -5.95 16.89
C PHE A 173 -15.20 -5.05 17.86
N GLU A 174 -14.82 -3.85 17.42
CA GLU A 174 -14.28 -2.80 18.30
C GLU A 174 -15.29 -2.40 19.39
N MET A 175 -16.59 -2.36 19.07
CA MET A 175 -17.69 -2.04 19.99
C MET A 175 -18.13 -3.27 20.82
N LYS A 176 -17.80 -4.49 20.42
CA LYS A 176 -17.95 -5.71 21.26
C LYS A 176 -16.88 -5.77 22.34
N VAL A 177 -15.68 -5.24 22.08
CA VAL A 177 -14.71 -4.94 23.16
C VAL A 177 -15.28 -3.86 24.09
N GLU A 178 -16.11 -2.96 23.56
CA GLU A 178 -16.68 -1.79 24.26
C GLU A 178 -17.94 -2.06 25.11
N LEU A 179 -18.53 -3.26 25.05
CA LEU A 179 -19.77 -3.61 25.75
C LEU A 179 -19.59 -3.97 27.24
N GLN A 180 -18.45 -3.66 27.86
CA GLN A 180 -18.26 -3.86 29.30
C GLN A 180 -17.86 -2.58 30.07
N LYS A 181 -18.48 -1.43 29.75
CA LYS A 181 -18.50 -0.30 30.71
C LYS A 181 -19.37 -0.69 31.92
N LYS A 182 -18.74 -1.22 32.97
CA LYS A 182 -19.43 -1.72 34.18
C LYS A 182 -19.38 -0.76 35.36
N ILE A 183 -18.53 0.26 35.28
CA ILE A 183 -18.18 1.10 36.43
C ILE A 183 -18.76 2.51 36.22
N ARG A 184 -19.48 3.01 37.23
CA ARG A 184 -20.10 4.35 37.23
C ARG A 184 -19.31 5.28 38.16
N ALA A 185 -18.85 6.41 37.64
CA ALA A 185 -18.22 7.47 38.42
C ALA A 185 -19.26 8.32 39.17
N LYS A 186 -18.82 9.12 40.15
CA LYS A 186 -19.70 9.93 41.04
C LYS A 186 -20.55 10.95 40.29
N ASP A 187 -20.06 11.47 39.18
CA ASP A 187 -20.74 12.42 38.30
C ASP A 187 -21.72 11.76 37.33
N GLY A 188 -21.82 10.43 37.34
CA GLY A 188 -22.68 9.64 36.47
C GLY A 188 -22.02 9.12 35.20
N THR A 189 -20.75 9.42 34.94
CA THR A 189 -20.00 8.92 33.76
C THR A 189 -19.74 7.42 33.88
N TRP A 190 -20.01 6.67 32.80
CA TRP A 190 -19.70 5.23 32.72
C TRP A 190 -18.33 5.01 32.08
N VAL A 191 -17.44 4.32 32.80
CA VAL A 191 -16.05 4.09 32.42
C VAL A 191 -15.68 2.60 32.34
N GLN A 192 -14.54 2.28 31.73
CA GLN A 192 -14.12 0.89 31.45
C GLN A 192 -13.24 0.29 32.57
N SER A 193 -12.62 1.12 33.41
CA SER A 193 -11.70 0.68 34.46
C SER A 193 -11.75 1.54 35.73
N ASP A 194 -11.26 1.00 36.86
CA ASP A 194 -11.13 1.75 38.11
C ASP A 194 -10.16 2.93 38.02
N GLY A 195 -9.15 2.86 37.14
CA GLY A 195 -8.22 3.96 36.91
C GLY A 195 -8.92 5.16 36.27
N GLU A 196 -9.71 4.91 35.21
CA GLU A 196 -10.52 5.94 34.57
C GLU A 196 -11.61 6.49 35.50
N ARG A 197 -12.22 5.65 36.35
CA ARG A 197 -13.18 6.12 37.36
C ARG A 197 -12.53 7.16 38.27
N LEU A 198 -11.32 6.86 38.76
CA LEU A 198 -10.58 7.77 39.62
C LEU A 198 -10.25 9.09 38.91
N ILE A 199 -9.83 9.02 37.64
CA ILE A 199 -9.57 10.21 36.81
C ILE A 199 -10.85 11.06 36.66
N ALA A 200 -11.98 10.46 36.29
CA ALA A 200 -13.27 11.13 36.16
C ALA A 200 -13.70 11.81 37.48
N GLU A 201 -13.58 11.09 38.61
CA GLU A 201 -13.91 11.62 39.92
C GLU A 201 -13.01 12.79 40.33
N ILE A 202 -11.71 12.75 40.01
CA ILE A 202 -10.77 13.85 40.28
C ILE A 202 -11.12 15.07 39.44
N LEU A 203 -11.32 14.90 38.13
CA LEU A 203 -11.65 16.00 37.22
C LEU A 203 -12.95 16.69 37.65
N SER A 204 -13.97 15.93 38.02
CA SER A 204 -15.23 16.47 38.53
C SER A 204 -15.09 17.15 39.90
N ALA A 205 -14.25 16.62 40.81
CA ALA A 205 -14.00 17.25 42.10
C ALA A 205 -13.28 18.61 41.98
N GLU A 206 -12.41 18.76 40.98
CA GLU A 206 -11.70 20.01 40.68
C GLU A 206 -12.49 20.93 39.72
N ASN A 207 -13.75 20.60 39.39
CA ASN A 207 -14.59 21.32 38.43
C ASN A 207 -13.98 21.47 37.02
N ILE A 208 -13.10 20.56 36.62
CA ILE A 208 -12.49 20.55 35.29
C ILE A 208 -13.43 19.87 34.31
N ARG A 209 -13.86 20.60 33.27
CA ARG A 209 -14.70 19.99 32.23
C ARG A 209 -13.88 18.99 31.41
N TYR A 210 -14.42 17.79 31.27
CA TYR A 210 -13.85 16.77 30.42
C TYR A 210 -14.91 16.15 29.50
N ARG A 211 -14.42 15.54 28.43
CA ARG A 211 -15.18 14.71 27.51
C ARG A 211 -14.60 13.31 27.59
N TYR A 212 -15.37 12.39 28.16
CA TYR A 212 -15.00 10.97 28.16
C TYR A 212 -15.47 10.35 26.86
N ASP A 213 -14.55 9.66 26.19
CA ASP A 213 -14.93 8.74 25.12
C ASP A 213 -15.69 9.39 23.93
N GLU A 214 -15.48 10.70 23.69
CA GLU A 214 -16.06 11.38 22.53
C GLU A 214 -15.37 10.87 21.26
N ARG A 215 -16.17 10.28 20.37
CA ARG A 215 -15.77 9.85 19.03
C ARG A 215 -15.24 11.04 18.23
N PHE A 216 -13.96 11.35 18.34
CA PHE A 216 -13.32 12.28 17.44
C PHE A 216 -13.15 11.62 16.07
N ARG A 217 -13.65 12.31 15.03
CA ARG A 217 -13.34 11.99 13.64
C ARG A 217 -11.91 12.42 13.34
N ILE A 218 -11.30 11.60 12.53
CA ILE A 218 -9.90 11.59 12.18
C ILE A 218 -9.55 12.73 11.22
N LEU A 219 -8.45 13.42 11.53
CA LEU A 219 -7.59 14.09 10.55
C LEU A 219 -6.65 13.03 9.95
N ASP A 220 -6.60 12.93 8.61
CA ASP A 220 -5.67 12.09 7.83
C ASP A 220 -5.64 10.56 8.12
N GLY A 221 -6.81 9.91 8.12
CA GLY A 221 -6.92 8.45 7.97
C GLY A 221 -6.64 7.54 9.19
N TYR A 222 -6.19 8.05 10.34
CA TYR A 222 -6.01 7.27 11.59
C TYR A 222 -7.03 7.52 12.72
N ALA A 223 -7.81 6.49 13.10
CA ALA A 223 -8.78 6.53 14.20
C ALA A 223 -8.07 6.54 15.55
N ILE A 224 -7.98 7.68 16.22
CA ILE A 224 -7.50 7.76 17.60
C ILE A 224 -8.64 8.17 18.49
N ARG A 225 -8.87 7.38 19.54
CA ARG A 225 -9.85 7.63 20.57
C ARG A 225 -9.13 7.81 21.91
N PRO A 226 -9.14 9.03 22.48
CA PRO A 226 -8.60 9.26 23.82
C PRO A 226 -9.56 8.76 24.89
N ASP A 227 -9.04 8.41 26.08
CA ASP A 227 -9.89 8.08 27.22
C ASP A 227 -10.60 9.35 27.72
N PHE A 228 -9.85 10.46 27.84
CA PHE A 228 -10.42 11.77 28.15
C PHE A 228 -9.83 12.87 27.26
N TYR A 229 -10.67 13.86 26.95
CA TYR A 229 -10.24 15.14 26.37
C TYR A 229 -10.68 16.28 27.29
N LEU A 230 -9.75 17.20 27.60
CA LEU A 230 -10.00 18.39 28.41
C LEU A 230 -10.04 19.63 27.49
N PRO A 231 -11.22 20.16 27.16
CA PRO A 231 -11.34 21.29 26.23
C PRO A 231 -10.66 22.56 26.73
N GLU A 232 -10.61 22.77 28.04
CA GLU A 232 -10.06 23.97 28.67
C GLU A 232 -8.54 24.08 28.49
N PHE A 233 -7.84 22.94 28.43
CA PHE A 233 -6.38 22.86 28.31
C PHE A 233 -5.91 22.44 26.91
N ASP A 234 -6.85 22.04 26.05
CA ASP A 234 -6.61 21.30 24.79
C ASP A 234 -5.65 20.11 24.98
N VAL A 235 -5.93 19.30 26.01
CA VAL A 235 -5.10 18.17 26.42
C VAL A 235 -5.89 16.85 26.36
N TYR A 236 -5.23 15.81 25.90
CA TYR A 236 -5.72 14.44 25.87
C TYR A 236 -5.13 13.65 27.03
N ILE A 237 -5.93 12.79 27.67
CA ILE A 237 -5.49 11.88 28.74
C ILE A 237 -5.69 10.44 28.28
N GLU A 238 -4.66 9.62 28.51
CA GLU A 238 -4.67 8.17 28.27
C GLU A 238 -4.26 7.44 29.56
N TYR A 239 -5.04 6.45 29.97
CA TYR A 239 -4.78 5.59 31.10
C TYR A 239 -4.33 4.19 30.62
N TRP A 240 -3.05 3.90 30.77
CA TRP A 240 -2.42 2.70 30.20
C TRP A 240 -2.54 1.47 31.11
N GLY A 241 -3.73 0.88 31.18
CA GLY A 241 -4.10 -0.14 32.18
C GLY A 241 -3.42 -1.53 32.12
N MET A 242 -2.62 -1.85 31.10
CA MET A 242 -2.02 -3.19 30.91
C MET A 242 -0.49 -3.16 30.77
N ASN A 243 0.20 -4.22 31.21
CA ASN A 243 1.67 -4.33 31.20
C ASN A 243 2.18 -5.53 30.38
N THR A 244 1.48 -5.91 29.31
CA THR A 244 1.93 -6.99 28.40
C THR A 244 2.82 -6.42 27.28
N ALA A 245 3.69 -7.26 26.69
CA ALA A 245 4.64 -6.84 25.66
C ALA A 245 3.94 -6.29 24.39
N ASP A 246 2.89 -6.97 23.92
CA ASP A 246 2.09 -6.53 22.77
C ASP A 246 1.35 -5.21 23.03
N TYR A 247 0.92 -4.99 24.28
CA TYR A 247 0.29 -3.75 24.70
C TYR A 247 1.26 -2.57 24.69
N LYS A 248 2.53 -2.78 25.09
CA LYS A 248 3.58 -1.74 25.02
C LYS A 248 3.86 -1.29 23.58
N ILE A 249 3.81 -2.21 22.62
CA ILE A 249 3.97 -1.86 21.19
C ILE A 249 2.81 -0.97 20.73
N GLY A 250 1.58 -1.29 21.11
CA GLY A 250 0.39 -0.46 20.82
C GLY A 250 0.47 0.93 21.46
N MET A 251 0.83 0.99 22.74
CA MET A 251 1.03 2.23 23.50
C MET A 251 2.07 3.15 22.83
N LEU A 252 3.24 2.61 22.46
CA LEU A 252 4.30 3.40 21.81
C LEU A 252 3.88 3.94 20.44
N LYS A 253 3.11 3.17 19.67
CA LYS A 253 2.53 3.64 18.40
C LYS A 253 1.58 4.80 18.62
N LYS A 254 0.69 4.71 19.62
CA LYS A 254 -0.29 5.75 19.94
C LYS A 254 0.38 7.03 20.45
N GLN A 255 1.37 6.92 21.34
CA GLN A 255 2.17 8.05 21.82
C GLN A 255 2.92 8.75 20.66
N LYS A 256 3.56 7.98 19.78
CA LYS A 256 4.24 8.53 18.60
C LYS A 256 3.29 9.28 17.68
N LEU A 257 2.06 8.79 17.54
CA LEU A 257 1.04 9.44 16.71
C LEU A 257 0.58 10.78 17.30
N TYR A 258 0.33 10.85 18.61
CA TYR A 258 0.07 12.13 19.28
C TYR A 258 1.24 13.12 19.11
N GLN A 259 2.49 12.65 19.23
CA GLN A 259 3.69 13.46 19.04
C GLN A 259 3.83 13.97 17.60
N GLN A 260 3.64 13.12 16.59
CA GLN A 260 3.69 13.49 15.18
C GLN A 260 2.65 14.55 14.81
N GLN A 261 1.49 14.53 15.49
CA GLN A 261 0.38 15.44 15.25
C GLN A 261 0.44 16.69 16.15
N GLY A 262 1.49 16.85 16.96
CA GLY A 262 1.66 18.01 17.85
C GLY A 262 0.58 18.12 18.93
N LYS A 263 -0.07 17.01 19.31
CA LYS A 263 -1.14 17.00 20.32
C LYS A 263 -0.56 16.84 21.72
N ARG A 264 -1.15 17.54 22.69
CA ARG A 264 -0.75 17.51 24.11
C ARG A 264 -1.33 16.26 24.78
N LEU A 265 -0.47 15.41 25.33
CA LEU A 265 -0.85 14.12 25.88
C LEU A 265 -0.37 13.95 27.32
N ILE A 266 -1.30 13.67 28.23
CA ILE A 266 -1.02 13.18 29.58
C ILE A 266 -1.18 11.66 29.58
N SER A 267 -0.09 10.96 29.91
CA SER A 267 -0.08 9.51 30.08
C SER A 267 -0.12 9.15 31.56
N LEU A 268 -1.08 8.32 31.98
CA LEU A 268 -1.24 7.82 33.35
C LEU A 268 -1.14 6.29 33.37
N TYR A 269 -0.62 5.74 34.46
CA TYR A 269 -0.32 4.32 34.58
C TYR A 269 -0.92 3.71 35.84
N PRO A 270 -1.06 2.37 35.93
CA PRO A 270 -1.53 1.70 37.14
C PRO A 270 -0.74 2.06 38.41
N ASP A 271 0.56 2.29 38.27
CA ASP A 271 1.44 2.69 39.37
C ASP A 271 1.12 4.11 39.91
N ASP A 272 0.44 4.94 39.12
CA ASP A 272 -0.01 6.27 39.53
C ASP A 272 -1.23 6.21 40.45
N LYS A 273 -1.98 5.10 40.51
CA LYS A 273 -3.25 4.98 41.27
C LYS A 273 -3.18 5.51 42.70
N PRO A 274 -2.17 5.18 43.54
CA PRO A 274 -2.11 5.66 44.92
C PRO A 274 -1.99 7.19 45.04
N ARG A 275 -1.48 7.85 44.00
CA ARG A 275 -1.23 9.31 43.95
C ARG A 275 -1.87 9.95 42.72
N MET A 276 -2.95 9.37 42.20
CA MET A 276 -3.53 9.74 40.90
C MET A 276 -3.87 11.23 40.82
N LYS A 277 -4.44 11.77 41.91
CA LYS A 277 -4.77 13.20 42.01
C LYS A 277 -3.52 14.07 41.87
N GLN A 278 -2.49 13.79 42.64
CA GLN A 278 -1.24 14.55 42.61
C GLN A 278 -0.59 14.51 41.22
N VAL A 279 -0.42 13.30 40.67
CA VAL A 279 0.24 13.11 39.37
C VAL A 279 -0.53 13.77 38.23
N LEU A 280 -1.86 13.67 38.24
CA LEU A 280 -2.70 14.31 37.22
C LEU A 280 -2.59 15.83 37.31
N MET A 281 -2.67 16.41 38.50
CA MET A 281 -2.59 17.88 38.67
C MET A 281 -1.21 18.42 38.33
N GLU A 282 -0.12 17.78 38.78
CA GLU A 282 1.26 18.15 38.41
C GLU A 282 1.50 18.12 36.89
N LYS A 283 0.88 17.16 36.19
CA LYS A 283 0.96 17.08 34.72
C LYS A 283 0.08 18.13 34.04
N LEU A 284 -1.05 18.51 34.64
CA LEU A 284 -1.95 19.54 34.11
C LEU A 284 -1.37 20.96 34.27
N GLU A 285 -0.63 21.23 35.35
CA GLU A 285 0.07 22.51 35.56
C GLU A 285 1.03 22.86 34.42
N GLN A 286 1.54 21.87 33.69
CA GLN A 286 2.40 22.09 32.52
C GLN A 286 1.66 22.66 31.30
N TYR A 287 0.33 22.72 31.37
CA TYR A 287 -0.55 23.16 30.28
C TYR A 287 -1.48 24.32 30.67
N GLN A 288 -1.32 24.87 31.89
CA GLN A 288 -1.90 26.14 32.34
C GLN A 288 -1.11 27.32 31.75
#